data_AF-A0A094SFH7-F1
#
_entry.id   AF-A0A094SFH7-F1
#
_cell.length_a   1.000
_cell.length_b   1.000
_cell.length_c   1.000
_cell.angle_alpha   90.00
_cell.angle_beta   90.00
_cell.angle_gamma   90.00
#
_symmetry.space_group_name_H-M   'P 1'
#
loop_
_entity.id
_entity.type
_entity.pdbx_description
1 polymer ?
#
loop_
_entity_poly.entity_id
_entity_poly.type
_entity_poly.pdbx_seq_one_letter_code
_entity_poly.pdbx_strand_id
1 'polypeptide(L)'
;MTTWAEVETQAPAVAAAILARFMGHPHHVLGTLNRDGAPRLSGINVMHNEEILWFGCMPSSRKGIDIERDHRISLHSAPLLESLEGGDAVISGFARSLAPVNAPC
;
A
#
# COMPACT_ATOMS: atom_id res chain seq x y z
N MET A 1 -14.44 0.35 -8.13
CA MET A 1 -13.22 0.41 -7.30
C MET A 1 -12.89 1.89 -7.14
N THR A 2 -12.68 2.35 -5.92
CA THR A 2 -12.44 3.76 -5.62
C THR A 2 -10.94 4.07 -5.72
N THR A 3 -10.57 5.19 -6.35
CA THR A 3 -9.18 5.66 -6.41
C THR A 3 -8.79 6.39 -5.13
N TRP A 4 -7.49 6.55 -4.88
CA TRP A 4 -7.04 7.33 -3.72
C TRP A 4 -7.54 8.79 -3.77
N ALA A 5 -7.45 9.44 -4.94
CA ALA A 5 -7.97 10.80 -5.15
C ALA A 5 -9.47 10.93 -4.87
N GLU A 6 -10.27 9.90 -5.18
CA GLU A 6 -11.70 9.88 -4.83
C GLU A 6 -11.91 9.79 -3.31
N VAL A 7 -11.07 9.04 -2.59
CA VAL A 7 -11.09 8.99 -1.12
C VAL A 7 -10.72 10.35 -0.52
N GLU A 8 -9.70 11.01 -1.05
CA GLU A 8 -9.29 12.36 -0.62
C GLU A 8 -10.42 13.38 -0.83
N THR A 9 -11.13 13.29 -1.95
CA THR A 9 -12.27 14.17 -2.25
C THR A 9 -13.46 13.92 -1.32
N GLN A 10 -13.79 12.64 -1.07
CA GLN A 10 -15.00 12.27 -0.31
C GLN A 10 -14.79 12.31 1.21
N ALA A 11 -13.58 12.08 1.70
CA ALA A 11 -13.26 12.00 3.11
C ALA A 11 -11.90 12.66 3.44
N PRO A 12 -11.74 13.97 3.18
CA PRO A 12 -10.44 14.66 3.23
C PRO A 12 -9.75 14.55 4.58
N ALA A 13 -10.50 14.66 5.69
CA ALA A 13 -9.93 14.54 7.03
C ALA A 13 -9.40 13.12 7.32
N VAL A 14 -10.11 12.09 6.87
CA VAL A 14 -9.70 10.69 7.04
C VAL A 14 -8.50 10.38 6.15
N ALA A 15 -8.52 10.82 4.90
CA ALA A 15 -7.41 10.66 3.96
C ALA A 15 -6.13 11.32 4.50
N ALA A 16 -6.23 12.56 5.02
CA ALA A 16 -5.11 13.26 5.63
C ALA A 16 -4.55 12.51 6.85
N ALA A 17 -5.40 11.97 7.72
CA ALA A 17 -4.96 11.18 8.87
C ALA A 17 -4.22 9.91 8.45
N ILE A 18 -4.74 9.18 7.44
CA ILE A 18 -4.11 7.98 6.88
C ILE A 18 -2.75 8.32 6.25
N LEU A 19 -2.69 9.36 5.42
CA LEU A 19 -1.43 9.80 4.80
C LEU A 19 -0.40 10.22 5.83
N ALA A 20 -0.81 10.90 6.89
CA ALA A 20 0.12 11.26 7.97
C ALA A 20 0.76 10.01 8.61
N ARG A 21 0.04 8.89 8.70
CA ARG A 21 0.61 7.62 9.19
C ARG A 21 1.58 7.00 8.19
N PHE A 22 1.23 6.94 6.91
CA PHE A 22 2.09 6.37 5.87
C PHE A 22 3.32 7.23 5.56
N MET A 23 3.21 8.55 5.56
CA MET A 23 4.33 9.44 5.26
C MET A 23 5.21 9.74 6.47
N GLY A 24 4.73 9.49 7.68
CA GLY A 24 5.49 9.72 8.91
C GLY A 24 6.64 8.73 9.14
N HIS A 25 6.59 7.56 8.51
CA HIS A 25 7.60 6.50 8.70
C HIS A 25 7.85 5.75 7.40
N PRO A 26 9.10 5.34 7.11
CA PRO A 26 9.42 4.70 5.83
C PRO A 26 8.94 3.25 5.72
N HIS A 27 8.77 2.54 6.83
CA HIS A 27 8.58 1.08 6.84
C HIS A 27 7.18 0.67 7.26
N HIS A 28 6.54 -0.14 6.42
CA HIS A 28 5.16 -0.58 6.56
C HIS A 28 5.05 -2.08 6.31
N VAL A 29 3.85 -2.64 6.53
CA VAL A 29 3.57 -4.06 6.30
C VAL A 29 2.52 -4.21 5.20
N LEU A 30 2.88 -4.93 4.14
CA LEU A 30 2.01 -5.34 3.07
C LEU A 30 1.60 -6.81 3.26
N GLY A 31 0.29 -7.05 3.27
CA GLY A 31 -0.34 -8.35 3.14
C GLY A 31 -0.77 -8.62 1.70
N THR A 32 -0.34 -9.76 1.15
CA THR A 32 -0.78 -10.32 -0.14
C THR A 32 -1.33 -11.72 0.06
N LEU A 33 -1.99 -12.29 -0.96
CA LEU A 33 -2.44 -13.68 -0.92
C LEU A 33 -1.51 -14.56 -1.75
N ASN A 34 -0.97 -15.60 -1.14
CA ASN A 34 -0.14 -16.56 -1.85
C ASN A 34 -0.98 -17.45 -2.79
N ARG A 35 -0.31 -18.32 -3.56
CA ARG A 35 -0.97 -19.25 -4.49
C ARG A 35 -2.04 -20.14 -3.85
N ASP A 36 -1.91 -20.47 -2.57
CA ASP A 36 -2.85 -21.31 -1.83
C ASP A 36 -3.94 -20.49 -1.11
N GLY A 37 -3.93 -19.17 -1.27
CA GLY A 37 -4.87 -18.23 -0.65
C GLY A 37 -4.52 -17.84 0.79
N ALA A 38 -3.38 -18.28 1.33
CA ALA A 38 -2.93 -17.88 2.66
C ALA A 38 -2.24 -16.51 2.62
N PRO A 39 -2.37 -15.69 3.69
CA PRO A 39 -1.75 -14.37 3.74
C PRO A 39 -0.23 -14.47 3.79
N ARG A 40 0.45 -13.65 3.00
CA ARG A 40 1.89 -13.39 3.07
C ARG A 40 2.12 -11.96 3.51
N LEU A 41 2.96 -11.76 4.52
CA LEU A 41 3.41 -10.44 4.96
C LEU A 41 4.78 -10.08 4.38
N SER A 42 4.99 -8.81 4.07
CA SER A 42 6.27 -8.25 3.62
C SER A 42 6.46 -6.83 4.16
N GLY A 43 7.68 -6.50 4.58
CA GLY A 43 8.08 -5.10 4.75
C GLY A 43 8.06 -4.37 3.40
N ILE A 44 7.55 -3.14 3.40
CA ILE A 44 7.47 -2.29 2.21
C ILE A 44 7.64 -0.81 2.60
N ASN A 45 8.05 0.01 1.63
CA ASN A 45 7.97 1.46 1.74
C ASN A 45 6.86 1.95 0.82
N VAL A 46 6.02 2.86 1.35
CA VAL A 46 4.88 3.42 0.63
C VAL A 46 5.22 4.85 0.27
N MET A 47 4.92 5.21 -0.96
CA MET A 47 5.14 6.54 -1.50
C MET A 47 3.80 7.12 -1.94
N HIS A 48 3.72 8.44 -1.88
CA HIS A 48 2.55 9.20 -2.27
C HIS A 48 2.98 10.28 -3.27
N ASN A 49 2.17 10.49 -4.31
CA ASN A 49 2.18 11.69 -5.14
C ASN A 49 0.75 12.25 -5.22
N GLU A 50 0.52 13.32 -5.97
CA GLU A 50 -0.79 14.01 -6.04
C GLU A 50 -1.96 13.14 -6.56
N GLU A 51 -1.70 11.95 -7.10
CA GLU A 51 -2.75 11.11 -7.72
C GLU A 51 -2.92 9.74 -7.05
N ILE A 52 -1.81 9.13 -6.59
CA ILE A 52 -1.79 7.73 -6.16
C ILE A 52 -0.88 7.47 -4.96
N LEU A 53 -1.27 6.45 -4.19
CA LEU A 53 -0.36 5.69 -3.33
C LEU A 53 0.28 4.56 -4.13
N TRP A 54 1.58 4.39 -3.99
CA TRP A 54 2.34 3.37 -4.71
C TRP A 54 3.49 2.81 -3.86
N PHE A 55 4.01 1.66 -4.25
CA PHE A 55 5.17 1.04 -3.61
C PHE A 55 6.00 0.28 -4.64
N GLY A 56 7.31 0.20 -4.41
CA GLY A 56 8.24 -0.49 -5.28
C GLY A 56 8.38 -1.98 -4.92
N CYS A 57 8.48 -2.85 -5.91
CA CYS A 57 8.81 -4.25 -5.72
C CYS A 57 9.97 -4.66 -6.62
N MET A 58 10.89 -5.47 -6.11
CA MET A 58 11.90 -6.10 -6.95
C MET A 58 11.21 -7.01 -7.98
N PRO A 59 11.72 -7.07 -9.23
CA PRO A 59 11.24 -8.02 -10.23
C PRO A 59 11.23 -9.44 -9.68
N SER A 60 10.20 -10.20 -10.02
CA SER A 60 10.02 -11.60 -9.56
C SER A 60 9.94 -11.79 -8.04
N SER A 61 9.75 -10.72 -7.26
CA SER A 61 9.53 -10.85 -5.82
C SER A 61 8.23 -11.60 -5.53
N ARG A 62 8.21 -12.39 -4.44
CA ARG A 62 7.03 -13.19 -4.07
C ARG A 62 5.74 -12.36 -3.94
N LYS A 63 5.83 -11.17 -3.32
CA LYS A 63 4.67 -10.26 -3.21
C LYS A 63 4.21 -9.71 -4.56
N GLY A 64 5.13 -9.49 -5.51
CA GLY A 64 4.77 -9.08 -6.87
C GLY A 64 4.01 -10.19 -7.60
N ILE A 65 4.52 -11.42 -7.55
CA ILE A 65 3.87 -12.61 -8.13
C ILE A 65 2.51 -12.88 -7.48
N ASP A 66 2.41 -12.68 -6.16
CA ASP A 66 1.16 -12.80 -5.42
C ASP A 66 0.14 -11.77 -5.92
N ILE A 67 0.54 -10.49 -6.04
CA ILE A 67 -0.33 -9.41 -6.55
C ILE A 67 -0.78 -9.68 -7.99
N GLU A 68 0.13 -10.08 -8.89
CA GLU A 68 -0.22 -10.39 -10.28
C GLU A 68 -1.26 -11.51 -10.40
N ARG A 69 -1.24 -12.47 -9.46
CA ARG A 69 -2.23 -13.55 -9.39
C ARG A 69 -3.54 -13.10 -8.76
N ASP A 70 -3.47 -12.37 -7.65
CA ASP A 70 -4.60 -11.85 -6.89
C ASP A 70 -4.29 -10.44 -6.42
N HIS A 71 -4.94 -9.46 -7.03
CA HIS A 71 -4.66 -8.05 -6.80
C HIS A 71 -5.01 -7.58 -5.38
N ARG A 72 -5.71 -8.38 -4.56
CA ARG A 72 -6.11 -7.98 -3.20
C ARG A 72 -4.90 -7.79 -2.29
N ILE A 73 -4.88 -6.65 -1.60
CA ILE A 73 -3.87 -6.31 -0.62
C ILE A 73 -4.48 -5.78 0.67
N SER A 74 -3.72 -5.90 1.76
CA SER A 74 -3.89 -5.10 2.98
C SER A 74 -2.58 -4.38 3.27
N LEU A 75 -2.62 -3.07 3.39
CA LEU A 75 -1.46 -2.26 3.68
C LEU A 75 -1.62 -1.64 5.06
N HIS A 76 -0.77 -2.03 5.99
CA HIS A 76 -0.76 -1.56 7.36
C HIS A 76 0.32 -0.50 7.51
N SER A 77 -0.01 0.58 8.21
CA SER A 77 0.96 1.62 8.55
C SER A 77 2.07 1.06 9.45
N ALA A 78 3.09 1.88 9.73
CA ALA A 78 4.21 1.42 10.55
C ALA A 78 3.68 0.99 11.95
N PRO A 79 4.01 -0.21 12.44
CA PRO A 79 3.69 -0.56 13.82
C PRO A 79 4.62 0.25 14.74
N LEU A 80 4.05 1.26 15.40
CA LEU A 80 4.79 2.20 16.25
C LEU A 80 4.74 1.77 17.73
N LEU A 81 4.85 2.76 18.62
CA LEU A 81 4.78 2.62 20.06
C LEU A 81 3.44 2.01 20.50
N GLU A 82 3.47 1.28 21.61
CA GLU A 82 2.29 0.70 22.26
C GLU A 82 1.21 1.74 22.60
N SER A 83 1.61 3.00 22.82
CA SER A 83 0.68 4.11 23.08
C SER A 83 -0.26 4.42 21.91
N LEU A 84 0.07 3.96 20.68
CA LEU A 84 -0.65 4.26 19.45
C LEU A 84 -0.93 5.77 19.28
N GLU A 85 0.02 6.61 19.70
CA GLU A 85 -0.15 8.06 19.61
C GLU A 85 -0.34 8.51 18.15
N GLY A 86 -1.47 9.18 17.89
CA GLY A 86 -1.92 9.56 16.56
C GLY A 86 -2.53 8.41 15.72
N GLY A 87 -2.73 7.23 16.31
CA GLY A 87 -3.47 6.10 15.75
C GLY A 87 -2.68 5.21 14.77
N ASP A 88 -3.38 4.22 14.24
CA ASP A 88 -2.93 3.31 13.17
C ASP A 88 -3.84 3.47 11.94
N ALA A 89 -3.34 3.12 10.76
CA ALA A 89 -4.07 3.15 9.51
C ALA A 89 -3.86 1.86 8.72
N VAL A 90 -4.96 1.35 8.15
CA VAL A 90 -4.96 0.19 7.26
C VAL A 90 -5.73 0.54 6.00
N ILE A 91 -5.14 0.22 4.84
CA ILE A 91 -5.79 0.31 3.54
C ILE A 91 -5.99 -1.10 3.00
N SER A 92 -7.25 -1.51 2.88
CA SER A 92 -7.62 -2.72 2.14
C SER A 92 -8.05 -2.32 0.72
N GLY A 93 -7.50 -2.98 -0.28
CA GLY A 93 -7.78 -2.61 -1.66
C GLY A 93 -7.16 -3.55 -2.66
N PHE A 94 -6.95 -3.02 -3.86
CA PHE A 94 -6.31 -3.77 -4.93
C PHE A 94 -5.09 -3.01 -5.44
N ALA A 95 -3.98 -3.71 -5.58
CA ALA A 95 -2.77 -3.20 -6.19
C ALA A 95 -2.65 -3.70 -7.63
N ARG A 96 -2.21 -2.83 -8.53
CA ARG A 96 -1.88 -3.18 -9.91
C ARG A 96 -0.50 -2.62 -10.24
N SER A 97 0.21 -3.30 -11.15
CA SER A 97 1.45 -2.75 -11.68
C SER A 97 1.16 -1.44 -12.42
N LEU A 98 1.96 -0.41 -12.15
CA LEU A 98 1.99 0.77 -12.99
C LEU A 98 2.74 0.39 -14.26
N ALA A 99 2.21 0.75 -15.44
CA ALA A 99 2.95 0.57 -16.68
C ALA A 99 4.36 1.19 -16.51
N PRO A 100 5.42 0.58 -17.05
CA PRO A 100 6.75 1.16 -16.92
C PRO A 100 6.71 2.59 -17.43
N VAL A 101 7.05 3.53 -16.56
CA VAL A 101 7.26 4.93 -16.95
C VAL A 101 8.55 4.92 -17.77
N ASN A 102 8.42 4.74 -19.09
CA ASN A 102 9.49 4.65 -20.08
C ASN A 102 10.51 3.51 -19.87
N ALA A 103 10.17 2.30 -20.32
CA ALA A 103 11.21 1.32 -20.66
C ALA A 103 11.71 1.62 -22.09
N PRO A 104 13.03 1.85 -22.34
CA PRO A 104 13.54 1.77 -23.70
C PRO A 104 13.47 0.30 -24.15
N CYS A 105 13.13 0.11 -25.42
CA CYS A 105 13.12 -1.18 -26.11
C CYS A 105 14.45 -1.94 -25.98
#